data_AF-A0A6N8HMH2-F1
#
_entry.id   AF-A0A6N8HMH2-F1
#
_cell.length_a   1.000
_cell.length_b   1.000
_cell.length_c   1.000
_cell.angle_alpha   90.00
_cell.angle_beta   90.00
_cell.angle_gamma   90.00
#
_symmetry.space_group_name_H-M   'P 1'
#
loop_
_entity.id
_entity.type
_entity.pdbx_description
1 polymer ?
#
loop_
_entity_poly.entity_id
_entity_poly.type
_entity_poly.pdbx_seq_one_letter_code
_entity_poly.pdbx_strand_id
1 'polypeptide(L)'
;MLDARSNADRIYKEVYDAYTYAGDTNRNLQPEWVADARAAMQHQQEMVISDLEEKVQQAPASASDEYMYQDKAEAEKERDVAQKILADIPPAIRAEDVAYRTWNPMPYRRYRSGDDPEETETKDKTVAGEKK
;
A
#
# COMPACT_ATOMS: atom_id res chain seq x y z
N MET A 1 27.45 19.00 0.61
CA MET A 1 26.78 20.10 1.35
C MET A 1 25.30 19.94 1.07
N LEU A 2 24.49 19.51 2.05
CA LEU A 2 23.04 19.37 1.86
C LEU A 2 22.43 20.76 1.66
N ASP A 3 21.66 20.93 0.59
CA ASP A 3 20.99 22.18 0.23
C ASP A 3 19.96 22.55 1.32
N ALA A 4 19.87 23.83 1.68
CA ALA A 4 18.96 24.33 2.72
C ALA A 4 17.50 23.94 2.43
N ARG A 5 17.12 23.84 1.15
CA ARG A 5 15.82 23.32 0.71
C ARG A 5 15.60 21.87 1.10
N SER A 6 16.54 20.99 0.78
CA SER A 6 16.44 19.56 1.11
C SER A 6 16.37 19.31 2.62
N ASN A 7 17.03 20.14 3.43
CA ASN A 7 16.94 20.03 4.89
C ASN A 7 15.59 20.59 5.42
N ALA A 8 15.09 21.67 4.84
CA ALA A 8 13.77 22.22 5.19
C ALA A 8 12.65 21.23 4.85
N ASP A 9 12.66 20.64 3.65
CA ASP A 9 11.68 19.62 3.24
C ASP A 9 11.66 18.42 4.19
N ARG A 10 12.84 17.98 4.64
CA ARG A 10 12.95 16.92 5.64
C ARG A 10 12.32 17.32 6.96
N ILE A 11 12.62 18.51 7.47
CA ILE A 11 12.08 19.00 8.75
C ILE A 11 10.55 19.12 8.66
N TYR A 12 10.02 19.68 7.57
CA TYR A 12 8.57 19.78 7.38
C TYR A 12 7.91 18.41 7.34
N LYS A 13 8.54 17.44 6.65
CA LYS A 13 8.05 16.05 6.61
C LYS A 13 8.06 15.42 8.00
N GLU A 14 9.15 15.53 8.75
CA GLU A 14 9.27 14.97 10.11
C GLU A 14 8.26 15.58 11.08
N VAL A 15 8.03 16.90 11.01
CA VAL A 15 7.03 17.59 11.83
C VAL A 15 5.62 17.14 11.45
N TYR A 16 5.31 17.08 10.15
CA TYR A 16 4.02 16.58 9.68
C TYR A 16 3.76 15.13 10.12
N ASP A 17 4.77 14.26 9.99
CA ASP A 17 4.68 12.87 10.40
C ASP A 17 4.43 12.76 11.90
N ALA A 18 5.10 13.58 12.73
CA ALA A 18 4.90 13.60 14.18
C ALA A 18 3.51 14.10 14.59
N TYR A 19 2.99 15.16 13.94
CA TYR A 19 1.64 15.67 14.22
C TYR A 19 0.56 14.67 13.79
N THR A 20 0.71 14.09 12.60
CA THR A 20 -0.19 13.04 12.12
C THR A 20 -0.17 11.83 13.06
N TYR A 21 1.02 11.41 13.51
CA TYR A 21 1.19 10.32 14.46
C TYR A 21 0.52 10.56 15.83
N ALA A 22 0.55 11.81 16.31
CA ALA A 22 -0.05 12.18 17.59
C ALA A 22 -1.58 12.37 17.50
N GLY A 23 -2.09 12.83 16.36
CA GLY A 23 -3.50 13.11 16.13
C GLY A 23 -4.34 11.90 15.70
N ASP A 24 -3.72 10.86 15.14
CA ASP A 24 -4.43 9.68 14.68
C ASP A 24 -4.76 8.72 15.83
N THR A 25 -6.04 8.63 16.17
CA THR A 25 -6.58 7.70 17.17
C THR A 25 -6.67 6.27 16.66
N ASN A 26 -6.57 6.03 15.35
CA ASN A 26 -6.63 4.70 14.75
C ASN A 26 -5.38 4.40 13.92
N ARG A 27 -4.28 4.22 14.65
CA ARG A 27 -2.92 3.94 14.14
C ARG A 27 -2.79 2.73 13.21
N ASN A 28 -3.76 1.82 13.22
CA ASN A 28 -3.76 0.66 12.34
C ASN A 28 -4.38 0.95 10.97
N LEU A 29 -5.17 2.04 10.82
CA LEU A 29 -5.75 2.43 9.53
C LEU A 29 -4.71 3.08 8.61
N GLN A 30 -3.74 3.81 9.15
CA GLN A 30 -2.77 4.54 8.32
C GLN A 30 -1.95 3.62 7.38
N PRO A 31 -1.42 2.47 7.83
CA PRO A 31 -0.74 1.52 6.93
C PRO A 31 -1.68 0.87 5.91
N GLU A 32 -2.92 0.54 6.31
CA GLU A 32 -3.91 -0.04 5.38
C GLU A 32 -4.25 0.93 4.25
N TRP A 33 -4.48 2.21 4.56
CA TRP A 33 -4.74 3.23 3.55
C TRP A 33 -3.58 3.42 2.57
N VAL A 34 -2.34 3.32 3.05
CA VAL A 34 -1.16 3.36 2.16
C VAL A 34 -1.13 2.13 1.25
N ALA A 35 -1.46 0.94 1.78
CA ALA A 35 -1.53 -0.28 0.98
C ALA A 35 -2.65 -0.19 -0.08
N ASP A 36 -3.83 0.31 0.31
CA ASP A 36 -4.97 0.49 -0.59
C ASP A 36 -4.68 1.54 -1.67
N ALA A 37 -4.04 2.66 -1.31
CA ALA A 37 -3.62 3.67 -2.26
C ALA A 37 -2.63 3.10 -3.29
N ARG A 38 -1.66 2.28 -2.86
CA ARG A 38 -0.72 1.61 -3.77
C ARG A 38 -1.42 0.61 -4.68
N ALA A 39 -2.35 -0.19 -4.15
CA ALA A 39 -3.13 -1.12 -4.95
C ALA A 39 -3.99 -0.39 -6.00
N ALA A 40 -4.63 0.72 -5.61
CA ALA A 40 -5.40 1.55 -6.52
C ALA A 40 -4.51 2.18 -7.61
N MET A 41 -3.32 2.68 -7.26
CA MET A 41 -2.36 3.22 -8.22
C MET A 41 -1.92 2.16 -9.24
N GLN A 42 -1.59 0.94 -8.79
CA GLN A 42 -1.22 -0.15 -9.70
C GLN A 42 -2.36 -0.48 -10.66
N HIS A 43 -3.58 -0.63 -10.13
CA HIS A 43 -4.75 -0.94 -10.94
C HIS A 43 -5.05 0.16 -11.99
N GLN A 44 -4.96 1.42 -11.60
CA GLN A 44 -5.12 2.54 -12.53
C GLN A 44 -4.05 2.53 -13.61
N GLN A 45 -2.80 2.25 -13.26
CA GLN A 45 -1.71 2.18 -14.21
C GLN A 45 -1.87 1.01 -15.19
N GLU A 46 -2.38 -0.14 -14.73
CA GLU A 46 -2.73 -1.27 -15.60
C GLU A 46 -3.81 -0.90 -16.62
N MET A 47 -4.84 -0.15 -16.20
CA MET A 47 -5.86 0.35 -17.13
C MET A 47 -5.26 1.28 -18.19
N VAL A 48 -4.39 2.21 -17.78
CA VAL A 48 -3.69 3.11 -18.72
C VAL A 48 -2.85 2.31 -19.73
N ILE A 49 -2.16 1.25 -19.28
CA ILE A 49 -1.40 0.38 -20.17
C ILE A 49 -2.33 -0.31 -21.17
N SER A 50 -3.47 -0.83 -20.72
CA SER A 50 -4.48 -1.45 -21.59
C SER A 50 -4.96 -0.48 -22.68
N ASP A 51 -5.31 0.76 -22.29
CA ASP A 51 -5.76 1.80 -23.22
C ASP A 51 -4.64 2.15 -24.24
N LEU A 52 -3.39 2.21 -23.79
CA LEU A 52 -2.24 2.46 -24.67
C LEU A 52 -1.96 1.29 -25.60
N GLU A 53 -2.17 0.04 -25.17
CA GLU A 53 -2.06 -1.14 -26.02
C GLU A 53 -3.10 -1.13 -27.14
N GLU A 54 -4.35 -0.79 -26.82
CA GLU A 54 -5.40 -0.59 -27.82
C GLU A 54 -5.05 0.57 -28.77
N LYS A 55 -4.54 1.68 -28.24
CA LYS A 55 -4.09 2.83 -29.03
C LYS A 55 -2.99 2.45 -30.01
N VAL A 56 -1.99 1.67 -29.58
CA VAL A 56 -0.90 1.16 -30.44
C VAL A 56 -1.44 0.26 -31.54
N GLN A 57 -2.46 -0.56 -31.24
CA GLN A 57 -3.08 -1.45 -32.23
C GLN A 57 -3.84 -0.66 -33.31
N GLN A 58 -4.50 0.43 -32.92
CA GLN A 58 -5.30 1.26 -33.82
C GLN A 58 -4.49 2.36 -34.51
N ALA A 59 -3.27 2.65 -34.05
CA ALA A 59 -2.44 3.72 -34.57
C ALA A 59 -1.97 3.44 -36.02
N PRO A 60 -2.10 4.43 -36.93
CA PRO A 60 -1.57 4.32 -38.28
C PRO A 60 -0.02 4.31 -38.27
N ALA A 61 0.57 3.61 -39.25
CA ALA A 61 2.03 3.47 -39.36
C ALA A 61 2.76 4.80 -39.65
N SER A 62 2.08 5.77 -40.26
CA SER A 62 2.60 7.10 -40.50
C SER A 62 1.50 8.13 -40.26
N ALA A 63 1.78 9.16 -39.48
CA ALA A 63 0.93 10.34 -39.40
C ALA A 63 1.00 11.10 -40.74
N SER A 64 -0.13 11.28 -41.41
CA SER A 64 -0.17 11.90 -42.74
C SER A 64 -0.18 13.43 -42.73
N ASP A 65 -0.06 14.06 -41.57
CA ASP A 65 -0.25 15.50 -41.40
C ASP A 65 0.84 16.11 -40.50
N GLU A 66 1.28 17.32 -40.83
CA GLU A 66 2.38 18.06 -40.17
C GLU A 66 2.10 18.39 -38.70
N TYR A 67 0.83 18.27 -38.28
CA TYR A 67 0.34 18.47 -36.91
C TYR A 67 -0.13 17.18 -36.22
N MET A 68 -0.14 16.04 -36.91
CA MET A 68 -0.46 14.75 -36.31
C MET A 68 0.82 14.19 -35.67
N TYR A 69 1.03 14.55 -34.41
CA TYR A 69 2.21 14.11 -33.65
C TYR A 69 2.16 12.63 -33.25
N GLN A 70 1.03 11.93 -33.38
CA GLN A 70 0.93 10.54 -32.94
C GLN A 70 1.04 9.57 -34.10
N ASP A 71 2.27 9.14 -34.37
CA ASP A 71 2.53 7.92 -35.11
C ASP A 71 2.54 6.70 -34.15
N LYS A 72 2.56 5.50 -34.74
CA LYS A 72 2.61 4.26 -33.97
C LYS A 72 3.87 4.15 -33.09
N ALA A 73 5.00 4.71 -33.53
CA ALA A 73 6.25 4.65 -32.78
C ALA A 73 6.18 5.48 -31.49
N GLU A 74 5.51 6.63 -31.51
CA GLU A 74 5.26 7.46 -30.34
C GLU A 74 4.30 6.76 -29.36
N ALA A 75 3.22 6.15 -29.87
CA ALA A 75 2.32 5.35 -29.04
C ALA A 75 3.02 4.14 -28.38
N GLU A 76 3.92 3.47 -29.09
CA GLU A 76 4.73 2.37 -28.54
C GLU A 76 5.66 2.87 -27.43
N LYS A 77 6.27 4.04 -27.62
CA LYS A 77 7.12 4.68 -26.61
C LYS A 77 6.33 5.07 -25.36
N GLU A 78 5.12 5.59 -25.51
CA GLU A 78 4.21 5.89 -24.39
C GLU A 78 3.89 4.61 -23.60
N ARG A 79 3.55 3.51 -24.28
CA ARG A 79 3.31 2.20 -23.65
C ARG A 79 4.53 1.73 -22.88
N ASP A 80 5.72 1.80 -23.48
CA ASP A 80 6.96 1.35 -22.82
C ASP A 80 7.29 2.16 -21.56
N VAL A 81 7.00 3.47 -21.57
CA VAL A 81 7.12 4.32 -20.37
C VAL A 81 6.08 3.92 -19.32
N ALA A 82 4.83 3.70 -19.73
CA ALA A 82 3.77 3.28 -18.82
C ALA A 82 4.10 1.95 -18.12
N GLN A 83 4.73 1.00 -18.83
CA GLN A 83 5.20 -0.26 -18.24
C GLN A 83 6.33 -0.05 -17.22
N LYS A 84 7.25 0.89 -17.48
CA LYS A 84 8.30 1.25 -16.51
C LYS A 84 7.71 1.86 -15.24
N ILE A 85 6.73 2.77 -15.39
CA ILE A 85 6.04 3.38 -14.26
C ILE A 85 5.37 2.30 -13.41
N LEU A 86 4.69 1.32 -14.02
CA LEU A 86 4.09 0.21 -13.28
C LEU A 86 5.12 -0.57 -12.46
N ALA A 87 6.30 -0.85 -13.03
CA ALA A 87 7.39 -1.53 -12.33
C ALA A 87 7.99 -0.71 -11.18
N ASP A 88 7.96 0.62 -11.28
CA ASP A 88 8.46 1.54 -10.26
C ASP A 88 7.47 1.72 -9.09
N ILE A 89 6.17 1.42 -9.27
CA ILE A 89 5.17 1.55 -8.21
C ILE A 89 5.43 0.48 -7.12
N PRO A 90 5.67 0.89 -5.85
CA PRO A 90 5.87 -0.06 -4.77
C PRO A 90 4.65 -0.95 -4.56
N PRO A 91 4.84 -2.25 -4.30
CA PRO A 91 3.73 -3.15 -4.03
C PRO A 91 2.96 -2.73 -2.78
N ALA A 92 1.65 -2.98 -2.80
CA ALA A 92 0.84 -2.97 -1.60
C ALA A 92 1.35 -4.05 -0.64
N ILE A 93 1.71 -3.68 0.57
CA ILE A 93 2.15 -4.62 1.61
C ILE A 93 1.00 -4.74 2.60
N ARG A 94 0.39 -5.92 2.70
CA ARG A 94 -0.64 -6.20 3.70
C ARG A 94 -0.08 -6.98 4.89
N ALA A 95 -0.81 -6.99 5.99
CA ALA A 95 -0.40 -7.67 7.21
C ALA A 95 -0.21 -9.18 6.98
N GLU A 96 -1.05 -9.77 6.13
CA GLU A 96 -1.00 -11.19 5.76
C GLU A 96 0.30 -11.52 5.02
N ASP A 97 0.75 -10.61 4.13
CA ASP A 97 1.96 -10.79 3.32
C ASP A 97 3.23 -10.84 4.16
N VAL A 98 3.21 -10.25 5.36
CA VAL A 98 4.36 -10.20 6.27
C VAL A 98 4.20 -11.11 7.50
N ALA A 99 3.09 -11.83 7.62
CA ALA A 99 2.81 -12.70 8.76
C ALA A 99 3.91 -13.77 8.97
N TYR A 100 4.52 -14.28 7.90
CA TYR A 100 5.63 -15.23 7.97
C TYR A 100 6.89 -14.67 8.65
N ARG A 101 7.04 -13.34 8.72
CA ARG A 101 8.16 -12.67 9.39
C ARG A 101 7.96 -12.61 10.91
N THR A 102 6.76 -12.93 11.39
CA THR A 102 6.45 -12.98 12.82
C THR A 102 6.92 -14.33 13.38
N TRP A 103 8.12 -14.33 13.96
CA TRP A 103 8.71 -15.55 14.53
C TRP A 103 8.07 -15.97 15.87
N ASN A 104 7.47 -15.01 16.58
CA ASN A 104 6.94 -15.21 17.92
C ASN A 104 5.42 -15.02 17.93
N PRO A 105 4.64 -16.11 18.05
CA PRO A 105 3.19 -16.03 18.05
C PRO A 105 2.62 -15.50 19.37
N MET A 106 3.43 -15.38 20.44
CA MET A 106 2.93 -14.90 21.72
C MET A 106 2.77 -13.37 21.72
N PRO A 107 1.66 -12.83 22.25
CA PRO A 107 1.46 -11.40 22.38
C PRO A 107 2.58 -10.76 23.20
N TYR A 108 3.09 -9.62 22.73
CA TYR A 108 4.19 -8.88 23.36
C TYR A 108 3.99 -8.63 24.87
N ARG A 109 2.73 -8.46 25.31
CA ARG A 109 2.37 -8.28 26.72
C ARG A 109 2.89 -9.40 27.63
N ARG A 110 2.95 -10.65 27.17
CA ARG A 110 3.47 -11.79 27.96
C ARG A 110 4.98 -11.73 28.25
N TYR A 111 5.72 -10.93 27.48
CA TYR A 111 7.15 -10.70 27.71
C TYR A 111 7.41 -9.55 28.68
N ARG A 112 6.36 -8.82 29.07
CA ARG A 112 6.42 -7.79 30.10
C ARG A 112 6.02 -8.43 31.43
N SER A 113 6.98 -9.05 32.10
CA SER A 113 6.81 -9.53 33.48
C SER A 113 6.60 -8.33 34.40
N GLY A 114 5.35 -8.02 34.75
CA GLY A 114 5.03 -6.90 35.64
C GLY A 114 3.54 -6.64 35.89
N ASP A 115 2.65 -6.96 34.96
CA ASP A 115 1.20 -6.74 35.14
C ASP A 115 0.40 -7.97 34.67
N ASP A 116 0.40 -9.04 35.47
CA ASP A 116 -0.64 -10.06 35.43
C ASP A 116 -1.27 -10.16 36.83
N PRO A 117 -2.59 -10.00 36.96
CA PRO A 117 -3.38 -10.92 37.74
C PRO A 117 -3.85 -12.04 36.81
N GLU A 118 -3.44 -13.26 37.14
CA GLU A 118 -3.82 -14.50 36.48
C GLU A 118 -5.35 -14.72 36.46
N GLU A 119 -5.83 -15.23 35.31
CA GLU A 119 -6.96 -16.14 35.08
C GLU A 119 -8.25 -16.05 35.93
N THR A 120 -9.34 -15.63 35.29
CA THR A 120 -10.72 -16.12 35.49
C THR A 120 -11.42 -16.01 34.13
N GLU A 121 -11.98 -16.99 33.43
CA GLU A 121 -12.51 -18.31 33.74
C GLU A 121 -12.59 -19.11 32.42
N THR A 122 -12.08 -20.34 32.41
CA THR A 122 -12.64 -21.40 31.55
C THR A 122 -12.96 -22.61 32.43
N LYS A 123 -14.05 -22.52 33.20
CA LYS A 123 -14.75 -23.69 33.75
C LYS A 123 -16.24 -23.41 33.87
N ASP A 124 -17.00 -23.77 32.83
CA ASP A 124 -18.22 -24.55 33.05
C ASP A 124 -18.67 -25.25 31.76
N LYS A 125 -18.17 -26.47 31.57
CA LYS A 125 -18.87 -27.48 30.78
C LYS A 125 -19.70 -28.30 31.75
N THR A 126 -21.02 -28.18 31.62
CA THR A 126 -22.00 -29.29 31.70
C THR A 126 -22.03 -30.08 33.02
N VAL A 127 -23.13 -29.98 33.78
CA VAL A 127 -23.97 -31.09 34.31
C VAL A 127 -25.01 -30.54 35.29
N ALA A 128 -26.24 -31.09 35.19
CA ALA A 128 -27.41 -31.01 36.09
C ALA A 128 -28.40 -29.84 35.85
N GLY A 129 -29.66 -30.07 35.52
CA GLY A 129 -30.38 -31.33 35.38
C GLY A 129 -31.84 -31.11 35.00
N GLU A 130 -32.46 -32.19 34.52
CA GLU A 130 -33.89 -32.41 34.61
C GLU A 130 -34.39 -32.09 36.02
N LYS A 131 -35.57 -31.46 36.13
CA LYS A 131 -36.69 -32.06 36.86
C LYS A 131 -38.00 -31.28 36.67
N LYS A 132 -38.99 -32.06 36.23
CA LYS A 132 -40.45 -32.00 36.46
C LYS A 132 -41.26 -30.89 35.80
#